data_AF-L8X255-F1
#
_entry.id   AF-L8X255-F1
#
_cell.length_a   1.000
_cell.length_b   1.000
_cell.length_c   1.000
_cell.angle_alpha   90.00
_cell.angle_beta   90.00
_cell.angle_gamma   90.00
#
_symmetry.space_group_name_H-M   'P 1'
#
loop_
_entity.id
_entity.type
_entity.pdbx_description
1 polymer ?
#
loop_
_entity_poly.entity_id
_entity_poly.type
_entity_poly.pdbx_seq_one_letter_code
_entity_poly.pdbx_strand_id
1 'polypeptide(L)'
;MSELEQLQDEEIEALTVSGGLLGTFVAVYPDILTYSPTPAGKEIKLDISIELEHERKFELVSSVATDTSSPGAGPSHAPAAHSPDSTIETTLTHLPPLLITAVLPPSYPRTKPVIQNISARHAWLSPALVRKLAIRLGEMWTREEGEGGILWQWVEDVRSGAFLESTRDLAHPSPKILLSHLITHQATAKQARFSAQAYTCGICLSTQRGSKCIQLDCPNAHVFCLGCLKEFWGMCVSEGDVTKVACPGVECVKVEVAEDQACC
;
A
#
# COMPACT_ATOMS: atom_id res chain seq x y z
N MET A 1 -44.24 -21.86 0.70
CA MET A 1 -43.20 -20.98 0.16
C MET A 1 -42.75 -21.65 -1.11
N SER A 2 -43.22 -21.11 -2.22
CA SER A 2 -43.27 -21.79 -3.52
C SER A 2 -41.93 -21.67 -4.24
N GLU A 3 -41.55 -22.66 -5.06
CA GLU A 3 -40.38 -22.60 -5.95
C GLU A 3 -40.33 -21.30 -6.78
N LEU A 4 -41.48 -20.67 -7.03
CA LEU A 4 -41.58 -19.37 -7.70
C LEU A 4 -40.99 -18.19 -6.90
N GLU A 5 -41.09 -18.21 -5.55
CA GLU A 5 -40.50 -17.19 -4.67
C GLU A 5 -38.98 -17.37 -4.59
N GLN A 6 -38.49 -18.61 -4.56
CA GLN A 6 -37.05 -18.92 -4.61
C GLN A 6 -36.42 -18.53 -5.95
N LEU A 7 -37.11 -18.82 -7.07
CA LEU A 7 -36.65 -18.42 -8.40
C LEU A 7 -36.63 -16.90 -8.55
N GLN A 8 -37.60 -16.17 -8.00
CA GLN A 8 -37.61 -14.71 -8.01
C GLN A 8 -36.52 -14.11 -7.12
N ASP A 9 -36.25 -14.69 -5.95
CA ASP A 9 -35.16 -14.26 -5.06
C ASP A 9 -33.78 -14.52 -5.71
N GLU A 10 -33.61 -15.65 -6.40
CA GLU A 10 -32.40 -15.97 -7.19
C GLU A 10 -32.23 -15.03 -8.40
N GLU A 11 -33.32 -14.66 -9.09
CA GLU A 11 -33.29 -13.70 -10.21
C GLU A 11 -32.96 -12.27 -9.74
N ILE A 12 -33.48 -11.85 -8.58
CA ILE A 12 -33.17 -10.56 -7.95
C ILE A 12 -31.73 -10.54 -7.43
N GLU A 13 -31.25 -11.62 -6.83
CA GLU A 13 -29.86 -11.75 -6.40
C GLU A 13 -28.90 -11.71 -7.61
N ALA A 14 -29.23 -12.41 -8.70
CA ALA A 14 -28.50 -12.36 -9.96
C ALA A 14 -28.50 -10.94 -10.55
N LEU A 15 -29.62 -10.20 -10.52
CA LEU A 15 -29.67 -8.81 -11.01
C LEU A 15 -28.84 -7.85 -10.15
N THR A 16 -28.72 -8.05 -8.82
CA THR A 16 -27.83 -7.22 -7.98
C THR A 16 -26.33 -7.51 -8.19
N VAL A 17 -25.99 -8.75 -8.56
CA VAL A 17 -24.60 -9.23 -8.71
C VAL A 17 -24.10 -9.11 -10.16
N SER A 18 -24.97 -9.25 -11.15
CA SER A 18 -24.61 -9.23 -12.59
C SER A 18 -25.16 -8.03 -13.36
N GLY A 19 -26.07 -7.23 -12.77
CA GLY A 19 -26.60 -5.99 -13.36
C GLY A 19 -26.62 -4.76 -12.44
N GLY A 20 -26.18 -4.90 -11.18
CA GLY A 20 -26.18 -3.83 -10.18
C GLY A 20 -24.80 -3.19 -9.97
N LEU A 21 -24.75 -2.09 -9.23
CA LEU A 21 -23.51 -1.35 -8.88
C LEU A 21 -22.41 -2.23 -8.26
N LEU A 22 -22.79 -3.25 -7.50
CA LEU A 22 -21.85 -4.21 -6.93
C LEU A 22 -21.23 -5.11 -8.02
N GLY A 23 -21.99 -5.51 -9.03
CA GLY A 23 -21.48 -6.23 -10.20
C GLY A 23 -20.49 -5.41 -11.01
N THR A 24 -20.78 -4.13 -11.25
CA THR A 24 -19.83 -3.21 -11.88
C THR A 24 -18.57 -3.04 -11.03
N PHE A 25 -18.71 -2.95 -9.70
CA PHE A 25 -17.57 -2.86 -8.79
C PHE A 25 -16.66 -4.10 -8.89
N VAL A 26 -17.25 -5.30 -8.84
CA VAL A 26 -16.53 -6.58 -8.97
C VAL A 26 -15.82 -6.66 -10.33
N ALA A 27 -16.44 -6.18 -11.40
CA ALA A 27 -15.83 -6.17 -12.73
C ALA A 27 -14.59 -5.26 -12.83
N VAL A 28 -14.59 -4.13 -12.10
CA VAL A 28 -13.45 -3.19 -12.11
C VAL A 28 -12.37 -3.59 -11.11
N TYR A 29 -12.75 -4.25 -10.00
CA TYR A 29 -11.82 -4.69 -8.96
C TYR A 29 -12.04 -6.15 -8.54
N PRO A 30 -11.73 -7.10 -9.43
CA PRO A 30 -11.92 -8.52 -9.14
C PRO A 30 -11.04 -8.99 -7.97
N ASP A 31 -9.87 -8.36 -7.78
CA ASP A 31 -8.89 -8.76 -6.77
C ASP A 31 -9.08 -8.07 -5.40
N ILE A 32 -9.95 -7.05 -5.32
CA ILE A 32 -10.13 -6.23 -4.10
C ILE A 32 -11.37 -6.68 -3.31
N LEU A 33 -12.44 -7.10 -3.99
CA LEU A 33 -13.71 -7.44 -3.36
C LEU A 33 -13.96 -8.94 -3.37
N THR A 34 -14.11 -9.52 -2.19
CA THR A 34 -14.73 -10.83 -2.00
C THR A 34 -16.04 -10.67 -1.24
N TYR A 35 -17.05 -11.48 -1.54
CA TYR A 35 -18.34 -11.41 -0.86
C TYR A 35 -18.90 -12.80 -0.57
N SER A 36 -19.70 -12.89 0.48
CA SER A 36 -20.45 -14.09 0.84
C SER A 36 -21.82 -13.73 1.39
N PRO A 37 -22.87 -14.48 1.05
CA PRO A 37 -24.19 -14.27 1.62
C PRO A 37 -24.20 -14.64 3.11
N THR A 38 -24.96 -13.88 3.91
CA THR A 38 -25.17 -14.12 5.34
C THR A 38 -26.64 -13.90 5.71
N PRO A 39 -27.13 -14.43 6.84
CA PRO A 39 -28.50 -14.15 7.30
C PRO A 39 -28.79 -12.67 7.54
N ALA A 40 -27.76 -11.85 7.77
CA ALA A 40 -27.88 -10.42 8.03
C ALA A 40 -27.75 -9.54 6.77
N GLY A 41 -27.57 -10.15 5.59
CA GLY A 41 -27.29 -9.45 4.32
C GLY A 41 -26.07 -10.02 3.60
N LYS A 42 -25.40 -9.22 2.77
CA LYS A 42 -24.19 -9.64 2.05
C LYS A 42 -22.95 -9.18 2.81
N GLU A 43 -22.14 -10.12 3.29
CA GLU A 43 -20.81 -9.79 3.83
C GLU A 43 -19.87 -9.49 2.67
N ILE A 44 -19.16 -8.37 2.76
CA ILE A 44 -18.15 -7.95 1.81
C ILE A 44 -16.81 -7.79 2.53
N LYS A 45 -15.73 -8.12 1.83
CA LYS A 45 -14.36 -7.94 2.27
C LYS A 45 -13.60 -7.19 1.18
N LEU A 46 -13.08 -6.03 1.54
CA LEU A 46 -12.29 -5.15 0.69
C LEU A 46 -10.82 -5.22 1.12
N ASP A 47 -9.94 -5.79 0.29
CA ASP A 47 -8.48 -5.82 0.53
C ASP A 47 -7.80 -4.69 -0.26
N ILE A 48 -7.66 -3.53 0.38
CA ILE A 48 -7.31 -2.27 -0.30
C ILE A 48 -5.83 -1.95 -0.07
N SER A 49 -5.04 -1.98 -1.15
CA SER A 49 -3.65 -1.50 -1.14
C SER A 49 -3.60 0.02 -1.08
N ILE A 50 -2.68 0.55 -0.27
CA ILE A 50 -2.53 2.00 -0.09
C ILE A 50 -1.35 2.48 -0.93
N GLU A 51 -1.63 3.46 -1.79
CA GLU A 51 -0.71 4.11 -2.70
C GLU A 51 -0.78 5.62 -2.49
N LEU A 52 0.20 6.15 -1.78
CA LEU A 52 0.31 7.57 -1.51
C LEU A 52 0.81 8.28 -2.77
N GLU A 53 0.20 9.41 -3.08
CA GLU A 53 0.58 10.23 -4.23
C GLU A 53 2.03 10.73 -4.13
N HIS A 54 2.48 11.03 -2.90
CA HIS A 54 3.80 11.56 -2.60
C HIS A 54 4.49 10.72 -1.53
N GLU A 55 5.82 10.76 -1.50
CA GLU A 55 6.58 10.17 -0.40
C GLU A 55 6.28 10.89 0.91
N ARG A 56 5.86 10.12 1.91
CA ARG A 56 5.47 10.64 3.23
C ARG A 56 6.38 10.08 4.32
N LYS A 57 6.75 10.95 5.25
CA LYS A 57 7.52 10.58 6.44
C LYS A 57 6.59 10.05 7.54
N PHE A 58 7.00 8.96 8.16
CA PHE A 58 6.33 8.35 9.30
C PHE A 58 7.32 8.10 10.44
N GLU A 59 6.83 8.21 11.67
CA GLU A 59 7.56 7.92 12.90
C GLU A 59 6.98 6.65 13.52
N LEU A 60 7.78 5.60 13.59
CA LEU A 60 7.39 4.35 14.23
C LEU A 60 7.66 4.45 15.73
N VAL A 61 6.61 4.36 16.51
CA VAL A 61 6.64 4.56 17.97
C VAL A 61 6.29 3.25 18.66
N SER A 62 6.99 2.94 19.75
CA SER A 62 6.66 1.78 20.57
C SER A 62 5.30 1.97 21.25
N SER A 63 4.41 0.99 21.13
CA SER A 63 3.07 1.06 21.75
C SER A 63 2.99 0.41 23.14
N VAL A 64 4.09 -0.14 23.67
CA VAL A 64 4.11 -0.69 25.03
C VAL A 64 4.13 0.46 26.03
N ALA A 65 3.12 0.50 26.89
CA ALA A 65 3.12 1.36 28.06
C ALA A 65 4.34 1.00 28.92
N THR A 66 5.14 1.99 29.29
CA THR A 66 6.07 1.84 30.42
C THR A 66 5.22 1.63 31.67
N ASP A 67 5.20 0.42 32.20
CA ASP A 67 4.62 0.14 33.50
C ASP A 67 5.40 0.93 34.57
N THR A 68 4.82 2.05 35.02
CA THR A 68 5.34 2.79 36.16
C THR A 68 4.89 2.09 37.45
N SER A 69 5.90 1.68 38.22
CA SER A 69 5.91 1.46 39.68
C SER A 69 5.13 0.28 40.27
N SER A 70 5.88 -0.78 40.61
CA SER A 70 5.64 -1.57 41.83
C SER A 70 5.63 -0.66 43.07
N PRO A 71 4.64 -0.78 43.98
CA PRO A 71 4.66 -0.06 45.25
C PRO A 71 5.54 -0.82 46.25
N GLY A 72 6.79 -0.38 46.42
CA GLY A 72 7.60 -0.83 47.55
C GLY A 72 9.11 -0.69 47.36
N ALA A 73 9.67 0.48 47.71
CA ALA A 73 10.88 0.67 48.52
C ALA A 73 11.51 2.06 48.29
N GLY A 74 11.50 2.90 49.34
CA GLY A 74 12.54 3.88 49.70
C GLY A 74 12.79 5.13 48.82
N PRO A 75 12.98 6.33 49.41
CA PRO A 75 13.40 7.50 48.66
C PRO A 75 14.93 7.51 48.51
N SER A 76 15.44 7.55 47.27
CA SER A 76 16.82 7.97 47.01
C SER A 76 16.98 8.56 45.60
N HIS A 77 17.24 9.86 45.61
CA HIS A 77 18.09 10.65 44.72
C HIS A 77 17.99 10.56 43.19
N ALA A 78 17.84 11.78 42.64
CA ALA A 78 18.16 12.32 41.33
C ALA A 78 17.07 12.22 40.23
N PRO A 79 16.73 13.35 39.56
CA PRO A 79 15.95 13.31 38.33
C PRO A 79 16.88 12.81 37.22
N ALA A 80 16.82 11.51 36.95
CA ALA A 80 17.39 10.98 35.72
C ALA A 80 16.61 11.59 34.55
N ALA A 81 17.34 12.30 33.70
CA ALA A 81 16.83 12.91 32.49
C ALA A 81 16.02 11.92 31.65
N HIS A 82 14.88 12.38 31.12
CA HIS A 82 14.18 11.72 30.03
C HIS A 82 15.16 11.54 28.85
N SER A 83 15.51 10.29 28.52
CA SER A 83 16.19 9.97 27.27
C SER A 83 15.19 10.07 26.10
N PRO A 84 15.56 10.66 24.95
CA PRO A 84 14.72 10.72 23.75
C PRO A 84 14.69 9.35 23.04
N ASP A 85 14.15 8.32 23.72
CA ASP A 85 14.38 6.92 23.37
C ASP A 85 13.41 6.35 22.30
N SER A 86 13.98 6.08 21.13
CA SER A 86 13.63 5.02 20.16
C SER A 86 12.46 5.20 19.18
N THR A 87 12.20 6.41 18.68
CA THR A 87 11.40 6.55 17.45
C THR A 87 12.25 6.17 16.23
N ILE A 88 11.62 5.51 15.24
CA ILE A 88 12.29 5.13 13.98
C ILE A 88 11.60 5.86 12.85
N GLU A 89 12.34 6.71 12.14
CA GLU A 89 11.82 7.39 10.96
C GLU A 89 11.86 6.49 9.73
N THR A 90 10.84 6.62 8.87
CA THR A 90 10.80 5.95 7.57
C THR A 90 10.02 6.78 6.57
N THR A 91 10.32 6.60 5.28
CA THR A 91 9.61 7.25 4.18
C THR A 91 8.90 6.22 3.31
N LEU A 92 7.61 6.44 3.10
CA LEU A 92 6.74 5.49 2.44
C LEU A 92 5.88 6.18 1.37
N THR A 93 5.69 5.45 0.29
CA THR A 93 4.76 5.70 -0.82
C THR A 93 3.72 4.58 -0.94
N HIS A 94 4.03 3.40 -0.39
CA HIS A 94 3.16 2.24 -0.40
C HIS A 94 3.07 1.67 1.01
N LEU A 95 1.85 1.42 1.50
CA LEU A 95 1.62 0.74 2.78
C LEU A 95 0.94 -0.62 2.56
N PRO A 96 1.15 -1.61 3.46
CA PRO A 96 0.48 -2.89 3.39
C PRO A 96 -1.04 -2.72 3.37
N PRO A 97 -1.76 -3.59 2.67
CA PRO A 97 -3.18 -3.38 2.42
C PRO A 97 -4.02 -3.47 3.70
N LEU A 98 -5.15 -2.76 3.69
CA LEU A 98 -6.18 -2.82 4.72
C LEU A 98 -7.31 -3.73 4.29
N LEU A 99 -7.66 -4.66 5.16
CA LEU A 99 -8.83 -5.51 5.01
C LEU A 99 -10.00 -4.89 5.78
N ILE A 100 -11.02 -4.45 5.04
CA ILE A 100 -12.28 -3.94 5.59
C ILE A 100 -13.35 -5.00 5.39
N THR A 101 -13.92 -5.48 6.49
CA THR A 101 -15.09 -6.36 6.48
C THR A 101 -16.32 -5.56 6.84
N ALA A 102 -17.32 -5.58 5.96
CA ALA A 102 -18.60 -4.91 6.18
C ALA A 102 -19.76 -5.80 5.75
N VAL A 103 -20.95 -5.53 6.29
CA VAL A 103 -22.20 -6.16 5.85
C VAL A 103 -23.05 -5.12 5.14
N LEU A 104 -23.49 -5.47 3.94
CA LEU A 104 -24.52 -4.76 3.19
C LEU A 104 -25.89 -5.32 3.61
N PRO A 105 -26.74 -4.54 4.31
CA PRO A 105 -28.06 -5.01 4.70
C PRO A 105 -28.93 -5.36 3.48
N PRO A 106 -29.98 -6.18 3.62
CA PRO A 106 -30.91 -6.49 2.52
C PRO A 106 -31.58 -5.23 1.94
N SER A 107 -31.73 -4.18 2.75
CA SER A 107 -32.29 -2.89 2.36
C SER A 107 -31.25 -1.93 1.75
N TYR A 108 -29.99 -2.32 1.61
CA TYR A 108 -28.98 -1.53 0.92
C TYR A 108 -29.39 -1.30 -0.55
N PRO A 109 -29.22 -0.10 -1.12
CA PRO A 109 -28.51 1.08 -0.59
C PRO A 109 -29.33 2.01 0.32
N ARG A 110 -30.61 1.72 0.60
CA ARG A 110 -31.46 2.60 1.45
C ARG A 110 -30.99 2.63 2.90
N THR A 111 -30.32 1.58 3.35
CA THR A 111 -29.70 1.50 4.68
C THR A 111 -28.18 1.43 4.52
N LYS A 112 -27.46 2.15 5.39
CA LYS A 112 -26.01 2.20 5.34
C LYS A 112 -25.36 0.83 5.57
N PRO A 113 -24.19 0.57 4.95
CA PRO A 113 -23.35 -0.56 5.30
C PRO A 113 -22.95 -0.55 6.77
N VAL A 114 -22.71 -1.74 7.34
CA VAL A 114 -22.21 -1.89 8.71
C VAL A 114 -20.79 -2.43 8.67
N ILE A 115 -19.82 -1.61 9.07
CA ILE A 115 -18.42 -2.03 9.20
C ILE A 115 -18.29 -2.93 10.42
N GLN A 116 -17.87 -4.18 10.21
CA GLN A 116 -17.65 -5.14 11.28
C GLN A 116 -16.21 -5.11 11.79
N ASN A 117 -15.25 -4.98 10.86
CA ASN A 117 -13.84 -5.01 11.20
C ASN A 117 -13.00 -4.23 10.17
N ILE A 118 -11.92 -3.62 10.65
CA ILE A 118 -10.86 -3.06 9.82
C ILE A 118 -9.54 -3.59 10.39
N SER A 119 -8.75 -4.23 9.55
CA SER A 119 -7.47 -4.81 9.97
C SER A 119 -6.36 -4.52 8.97
N ALA A 120 -5.16 -4.35 9.51
CA ALA A 120 -3.95 -4.12 8.74
C ALA A 120 -3.04 -5.33 8.87
N ARG A 121 -2.46 -5.81 7.76
CA ARG A 121 -1.41 -6.85 7.84
C ARG A 121 -0.26 -6.34 8.72
N HIS A 122 0.27 -7.17 9.61
CA HIS A 122 1.30 -6.78 10.59
C HIS A 122 0.86 -5.69 11.59
N ALA A 123 -0.45 -5.45 11.75
CA ALA A 123 -1.00 -4.52 12.74
C ALA A 123 -0.38 -3.10 12.69
N TRP A 124 0.02 -2.64 11.51
CA TRP A 124 0.67 -1.33 11.33
C TRP A 124 -0.27 -0.15 11.63
N LEU A 125 -1.58 -0.39 11.58
CA LEU A 125 -2.60 0.59 11.92
C LEU A 125 -3.07 0.41 13.37
N SER A 126 -2.80 1.42 14.21
CA SER A 126 -3.14 1.34 15.63
C SER A 126 -4.65 1.30 15.88
N PRO A 127 -5.12 0.76 17.02
CA PRO A 127 -6.56 0.71 17.34
C PRO A 127 -7.24 2.08 17.36
N ALA A 128 -6.51 3.16 17.68
CA ALA A 128 -7.05 4.52 17.65
C ALA A 128 -7.31 4.98 16.21
N LEU A 129 -6.37 4.70 15.30
CA LEU A 129 -6.51 5.02 13.88
C LEU A 129 -7.57 4.16 13.19
N VAL A 130 -7.68 2.88 13.55
CA VAL A 130 -8.76 1.99 13.10
C VAL A 130 -10.14 2.58 13.44
N ARG A 131 -10.34 3.04 14.69
CA ARG A 131 -11.60 3.69 15.09
C ARG A 131 -11.85 4.98 14.32
N LYS A 132 -10.83 5.82 14.16
CA LYS A 132 -10.93 7.06 13.37
C LYS A 132 -11.33 6.78 11.92
N LEU A 133 -10.72 5.77 11.30
CA LEU A 133 -11.05 5.35 9.94
C LEU A 133 -12.48 4.79 9.87
N ALA A 134 -12.90 3.95 10.79
CA ALA A 134 -14.27 3.41 10.81
C ALA A 134 -15.34 4.52 10.93
N ILE A 135 -15.09 5.55 11.76
CA ILE A 135 -15.96 6.72 11.87
C ILE A 135 -16.01 7.47 10.55
N ARG A 136 -14.84 7.82 9.98
CA ARG A 136 -14.74 8.52 8.69
C ARG A 136 -15.51 7.79 7.58
N LEU A 137 -15.27 6.50 7.39
CA LEU A 137 -15.96 5.69 6.37
C LEU A 137 -17.47 5.62 6.63
N GLY A 138 -17.89 5.55 7.89
CA GLY A 138 -19.29 5.58 8.28
C GLY A 138 -19.99 6.92 8.00
N GLU A 139 -19.27 8.03 8.10
CA GLU A 139 -19.74 9.39 7.82
C GLU A 139 -19.79 9.71 6.33
N MET A 140 -18.95 9.07 5.50
CA MET A 140 -18.96 9.22 4.05
C MET A 140 -20.28 8.74 3.42
N TRP A 141 -21.02 7.86 4.08
CA TRP A 141 -22.33 7.44 3.56
C TRP A 141 -23.36 8.55 3.75
N THR A 142 -23.80 9.17 2.66
CA THR A 142 -24.92 10.09 2.62
C THR A 142 -26.14 9.40 1.98
N ARG A 143 -27.35 9.71 2.47
CA ARG A 143 -28.58 9.09 1.97
C ARG A 143 -28.90 9.49 0.51
N GLU A 144 -28.38 10.64 0.08
CA GLU A 144 -28.59 11.22 -1.25
C GLU A 144 -27.61 10.64 -2.29
N GLU A 145 -26.40 10.25 -1.89
CA GLU A 145 -25.38 9.65 -2.78
C GLU A 145 -25.24 8.13 -2.59
N GLY A 146 -25.98 7.54 -1.63
CA GLY A 146 -25.93 6.11 -1.29
C GLY A 146 -26.29 5.17 -2.44
N GLU A 147 -27.04 5.66 -3.44
CA GLU A 147 -27.34 4.94 -4.68
C GLU A 147 -26.15 4.90 -5.67
N GLY A 148 -25.07 5.67 -5.48
CA GLY A 148 -24.05 5.91 -6.50
C GLY A 148 -22.69 5.24 -6.32
N GLY A 149 -22.40 4.61 -5.17
CA GLY A 149 -21.15 3.85 -4.98
C GLY A 149 -20.30 4.24 -3.77
N ILE A 150 -20.86 4.16 -2.56
CA ILE A 150 -20.08 4.38 -1.32
C ILE A 150 -18.85 3.46 -1.22
N LEU A 151 -18.93 2.22 -1.72
CA LEU A 151 -17.81 1.28 -1.72
C LEU A 151 -16.62 1.80 -2.55
N TRP A 152 -16.90 2.49 -3.66
CA TRP A 152 -15.88 3.15 -4.47
C TRP A 152 -15.19 4.27 -3.71
N GLN A 153 -15.98 5.11 -3.03
CA GLN A 153 -15.43 6.18 -2.23
C GLN A 153 -14.58 5.64 -1.08
N TRP A 154 -15.02 4.57 -0.41
CA TRP A 154 -14.24 3.90 0.62
C TRP A 154 -12.90 3.39 0.09
N VAL A 155 -12.93 2.69 -1.06
CA VAL A 155 -11.70 2.20 -1.69
C VAL A 155 -10.78 3.35 -2.05
N GLU A 156 -11.29 4.44 -2.63
CA GLU A 156 -10.46 5.56 -3.04
C GLU A 156 -9.87 6.35 -1.86
N ASP A 157 -10.65 6.60 -0.80
CA ASP A 157 -10.18 7.29 0.41
C ASP A 157 -9.08 6.48 1.12
N VAL A 158 -9.25 5.15 1.18
CA VAL A 158 -8.26 4.25 1.78
C VAL A 158 -7.04 4.11 0.88
N ARG A 159 -7.23 3.91 -0.43
CA ARG A 159 -6.16 3.74 -1.41
C ARG A 159 -5.25 4.96 -1.46
N SER A 160 -5.82 6.16 -1.51
CA SER A 160 -5.05 7.42 -1.49
C SER A 160 -4.36 7.68 -0.14
N GLY A 161 -4.81 7.01 0.93
CA GLY A 161 -4.31 7.23 2.29
C GLY A 161 -4.76 8.56 2.89
N ALA A 162 -5.86 9.15 2.40
CA ALA A 162 -6.40 10.42 2.86
C ALA A 162 -6.69 10.41 4.38
N PHE A 163 -7.16 9.28 4.91
CA PHE A 163 -7.38 9.11 6.35
C PHE A 163 -6.12 9.27 7.22
N LEU A 164 -4.93 9.14 6.64
CA LEU A 164 -3.64 9.30 7.31
C LEU A 164 -3.10 10.73 7.25
N GLU A 165 -3.69 11.69 6.54
CA GLU A 165 -3.11 13.03 6.32
C GLU A 165 -2.65 13.73 7.61
N SER A 166 -3.44 13.62 8.67
CA SER A 166 -3.13 14.21 9.97
C SER A 166 -2.32 13.28 10.90
N THR A 167 -1.79 12.17 10.40
CA THR A 167 -1.12 11.12 11.17
C THR A 167 0.30 10.93 10.64
N ARG A 168 1.27 11.04 11.57
CA ARG A 168 2.68 10.77 11.31
C ARG A 168 3.18 9.57 12.11
N ASP A 169 2.51 9.27 13.22
CA ASP A 169 2.97 8.24 14.15
C ASP A 169 2.27 6.91 13.87
N LEU A 170 3.08 5.87 13.69
CA LEU A 170 2.64 4.48 13.56
C LEU A 170 3.06 3.72 14.82
N ALA A 171 2.14 3.65 15.78
CA ALA A 171 2.37 2.97 17.05
C ALA A 171 2.28 1.44 16.89
N HIS A 172 3.32 0.72 17.31
CA HIS A 172 3.38 -0.75 17.23
C HIS A 172 4.16 -1.35 18.41
N PRO A 173 3.82 -2.56 18.91
CA PRO A 173 4.57 -3.21 20.00
C PRO A 173 6.02 -3.56 19.63
N SER A 174 6.33 -3.60 18.34
CA SER A 174 7.67 -3.90 17.84
C SER A 174 8.02 -3.02 16.62
N PRO A 175 8.45 -1.76 16.81
CA PRO A 175 8.69 -0.81 15.73
C PRO A 175 9.70 -1.28 14.67
N LYS A 176 10.76 -2.00 15.08
CA LYS A 176 11.79 -2.53 14.16
C LYS A 176 11.28 -3.62 13.23
N ILE A 177 10.42 -4.51 13.75
CA ILE A 177 9.79 -5.57 12.95
C ILE A 177 8.77 -4.93 11.99
N LEU A 178 8.03 -3.92 12.46
CA LEU A 178 7.14 -3.19 11.58
C LEU A 178 7.91 -2.49 10.46
N LEU A 179 9.03 -1.82 10.75
CA LEU A 179 9.88 -1.20 9.74
C LEU A 179 10.27 -2.19 8.63
N SER A 180 10.76 -3.38 8.99
CA SER A 180 11.19 -4.37 8.01
C SER A 180 10.03 -4.82 7.10
N HIS A 181 8.84 -5.03 7.65
CA HIS A 181 7.65 -5.34 6.87
C HIS A 181 7.23 -4.19 5.94
N LEU A 182 7.26 -2.93 6.41
CA LEU A 182 6.90 -1.76 5.60
C LEU A 182 7.87 -1.55 4.43
N ILE A 183 9.17 -1.63 4.68
CA ILE A 183 10.20 -1.49 3.63
C ILE A 183 10.11 -2.64 2.61
N THR A 184 9.93 -3.88 3.08
CA THR A 184 9.79 -5.05 2.20
C THR A 184 8.54 -4.93 1.32
N HIS A 185 7.42 -4.53 1.90
CA HIS A 185 6.18 -4.32 1.15
C HIS A 185 6.34 -3.21 0.10
N GLN A 186 6.91 -2.06 0.49
CA GLN A 186 7.16 -0.97 -0.43
C GLN A 186 8.06 -1.39 -1.60
N ALA A 187 9.16 -2.09 -1.33
CA ALA A 187 10.06 -2.59 -2.38
C ALA A 187 9.32 -3.54 -3.34
N THR A 188 8.51 -4.45 -2.78
CA THR A 188 7.72 -5.40 -3.57
C THR A 188 6.67 -4.69 -4.44
N ALA A 189 5.95 -3.71 -3.88
CA ALA A 189 4.95 -2.94 -4.59
C ALA A 189 5.57 -2.12 -5.74
N LYS A 190 6.70 -1.43 -5.48
CA LYS A 190 7.45 -0.70 -6.51
C LYS A 190 7.94 -1.63 -7.62
N GLN A 191 8.48 -2.80 -7.27
CA GLN A 191 8.94 -3.80 -8.25
C GLN A 191 7.78 -4.38 -9.07
N ALA A 192 6.63 -4.67 -8.45
CA ALA A 192 5.45 -5.17 -9.15
C ALA A 192 4.94 -4.13 -10.17
N ARG A 193 4.85 -2.87 -9.76
CA ARG A 193 4.47 -1.75 -10.64
C ARG A 193 5.45 -1.59 -11.80
N PHE A 194 6.76 -1.59 -11.52
CA PHE A 194 7.79 -1.55 -12.55
C PHE A 194 7.63 -2.73 -13.51
N SER A 195 7.47 -3.94 -13.00
CA SER A 195 7.40 -5.15 -13.82
C SER A 195 6.20 -5.16 -14.79
N ALA A 196 5.09 -4.53 -14.38
CA ALA A 196 3.85 -4.40 -15.17
C ALA A 196 3.90 -3.27 -16.22
N GLN A 197 4.65 -2.18 -15.95
CA GLN A 197 4.78 -1.04 -16.86
C GLN A 197 5.67 -1.37 -18.07
N ALA A 198 5.58 -0.54 -19.12
CA ALA A 198 6.44 -0.65 -20.30
C ALA A 198 7.47 0.48 -20.32
N TYR A 199 8.70 0.15 -20.72
CA TYR A 199 9.83 1.08 -20.78
C TYR A 199 10.56 0.95 -22.09
N THR A 200 11.12 2.06 -22.57
CA THR A 200 11.98 2.08 -23.75
C THR A 200 13.44 1.91 -23.31
N CYS A 201 14.11 0.90 -23.83
CA CYS A 201 15.50 0.63 -23.50
C CYS A 201 16.42 1.71 -24.13
N GLY A 202 17.32 2.31 -23.34
CA GLY A 202 18.27 3.31 -23.82
C GLY A 202 19.35 2.81 -24.80
N ILE A 203 19.50 1.49 -25.00
CA ILE A 203 20.49 0.90 -25.92
C ILE A 203 19.85 0.52 -27.24
N CYS A 204 18.86 -0.38 -27.24
CA CYS A 204 18.21 -0.84 -28.47
C CYS A 204 17.00 -0.02 -28.90
N LEU A 205 16.58 0.97 -28.09
CA LEU A 205 15.43 1.85 -28.33
C LEU A 205 14.09 1.12 -28.49
N SER A 206 14.04 -0.17 -28.17
CA SER A 206 12.80 -0.95 -28.19
C SER A 206 12.03 -0.80 -26.88
N THR A 207 10.70 -0.79 -26.99
CA THR A 207 9.80 -0.81 -25.83
C THR A 207 9.60 -2.24 -25.36
N GLN A 208 9.81 -2.48 -24.07
CA GLN A 208 9.69 -3.78 -23.43
C GLN A 208 8.90 -3.64 -22.12
N ARG A 209 8.25 -4.72 -21.67
CA ARG A 209 7.69 -4.77 -20.31
C ARG A 209 8.81 -4.69 -19.28
N GLY A 210 8.59 -4.01 -18.17
CA GLY A 210 9.56 -3.83 -17.10
C GLY A 210 10.03 -5.15 -16.49
N SER A 211 9.22 -6.21 -16.57
CA SER A 211 9.64 -7.59 -16.25
C SER A 211 10.86 -8.10 -17.04
N LYS A 212 11.20 -7.48 -18.18
CA LYS A 212 12.40 -7.74 -18.98
C LYS A 212 13.42 -6.61 -18.91
N CYS A 213 13.23 -5.66 -18.01
CA CYS A 213 14.06 -4.49 -17.85
C CYS A 213 14.62 -4.40 -16.43
N ILE A 214 15.56 -3.50 -16.26
CA ILE A 214 16.10 -3.08 -14.96
C ILE A 214 16.26 -1.57 -14.96
N GLN A 215 15.92 -0.95 -13.84
CA GLN A 215 16.23 0.44 -13.55
C GLN A 215 17.53 0.48 -12.76
N LEU A 216 18.52 1.22 -13.25
CA LEU A 216 19.80 1.40 -12.56
C LEU A 216 19.71 2.54 -11.55
N ASP A 217 20.41 2.36 -10.43
CA ASP A 217 20.53 3.36 -9.36
C ASP A 217 21.55 4.45 -9.76
N CYS A 218 21.19 5.18 -10.80
CA CYS A 218 21.94 6.33 -11.30
C CYS A 218 21.07 7.59 -11.12
N PRO A 219 21.65 8.80 -11.15
CA PRO A 219 20.92 10.04 -10.90
C PRO A 219 19.68 10.25 -11.79
N ASN A 220 19.68 9.65 -12.98
CA ASN A 220 18.60 9.77 -13.97
C ASN A 220 17.68 8.52 -14.02
N ALA A 221 17.87 7.55 -13.12
CA ALA A 221 17.03 6.35 -13.06
C ALA A 221 16.87 5.62 -14.42
N HIS A 222 17.95 5.49 -15.18
CA HIS A 222 17.91 4.91 -16.51
C HIS A 222 17.41 3.46 -16.52
N VAL A 223 16.58 3.15 -17.52
CA VAL A 223 16.01 1.81 -17.71
C VAL A 223 16.58 1.16 -18.96
N PHE A 224 17.04 -0.09 -18.81
CA PHE A 224 17.56 -0.90 -19.90
C PHE A 224 16.90 -2.28 -19.91
N CYS A 225 16.74 -2.88 -21.09
CA CYS A 225 16.35 -4.27 -21.15
C CYS A 225 17.51 -5.16 -20.69
N LEU A 226 17.18 -6.27 -20.03
CA LEU A 226 18.18 -7.19 -19.47
C LEU A 226 19.09 -7.78 -20.55
N GLY A 227 18.57 -7.99 -21.77
CA GLY A 227 19.36 -8.49 -22.91
C GLY A 227 20.50 -7.55 -23.27
N CYS A 228 20.19 -6.28 -23.56
CA CYS A 228 21.20 -5.30 -23.95
C CYS A 228 22.19 -5.00 -22.83
N LEU A 229 21.72 -4.91 -21.58
CA LEU A 229 22.63 -4.63 -20.47
C LEU A 229 23.58 -5.81 -20.20
N LYS A 230 23.08 -7.05 -20.31
CA LYS A 230 23.91 -8.25 -20.21
C LYS A 230 24.97 -8.31 -21.32
N GLU A 231 24.60 -7.99 -22.55
CA GLU A 231 25.54 -7.93 -23.67
C GLU A 231 26.60 -6.84 -23.45
N PHE A 232 26.19 -5.64 -23.07
CA PHE A 232 27.09 -4.52 -22.81
C PHE A 232 28.09 -4.84 -21.69
N TRP A 233 27.62 -5.21 -20.50
CA TRP A 233 28.50 -5.56 -19.39
C TRP A 233 29.33 -6.82 -19.69
N GLY A 234 28.78 -7.77 -20.44
CA GLY A 234 29.52 -8.95 -20.91
C GLY A 234 30.73 -8.57 -21.78
N MET A 235 30.57 -7.61 -22.69
CA MET A 235 31.67 -7.08 -23.51
C MET A 235 32.72 -6.41 -22.63
N CYS A 236 32.33 -5.48 -21.74
CA CYS A 236 33.27 -4.78 -20.85
C CYS A 236 34.12 -5.75 -20.00
N VAL A 237 33.47 -6.77 -19.42
CA VAL A 237 34.16 -7.79 -18.64
C VAL A 237 35.12 -8.62 -19.50
N SER A 238 34.71 -8.99 -20.72
CA SER A 238 35.55 -9.77 -21.64
C SER A 238 36.80 -9.00 -22.12
N GLU A 239 36.70 -7.68 -22.21
CA GLU A 239 37.79 -6.78 -22.58
C GLU A 239 38.69 -6.40 -21.39
N GLY A 240 38.33 -6.82 -20.17
CA GLY A 240 39.06 -6.47 -18.94
C GLY A 240 38.77 -5.05 -18.44
N ASP A 241 37.81 -4.35 -19.03
CA ASP A 241 37.43 -2.98 -18.69
C ASP A 241 36.27 -2.97 -17.66
N VAL A 242 36.56 -3.47 -16.47
CA VAL A 242 35.57 -3.62 -15.38
C VAL A 242 35.07 -2.26 -14.90
N THR A 243 35.87 -1.20 -15.08
CA THR A 243 35.51 0.18 -14.80
C THR A 243 34.31 0.68 -15.61
N LYS A 244 34.06 0.10 -16.79
CA LYS A 244 32.88 0.42 -17.63
C LYS A 244 31.63 -0.39 -17.30
N VAL A 245 31.65 -1.23 -16.27
CA VAL A 245 30.43 -1.90 -15.74
C VAL A 245 29.62 -0.90 -14.92
N ALA A 246 29.14 0.12 -15.62
CA ALA A 246 28.38 1.24 -15.07
C ALA A 246 27.12 1.47 -15.93
N CYS A 247 26.42 2.57 -15.66
CA CYS A 247 25.22 2.95 -16.40
C CYS A 247 25.57 3.42 -17.83
N PRO A 248 25.06 2.76 -18.89
CA PRO A 248 25.36 3.16 -20.28
C PRO A 248 24.68 4.45 -20.75
N GLY A 249 23.93 5.14 -19.88
CA GLY A 249 23.23 6.37 -20.21
C GLY A 249 24.21 7.51 -20.51
N VAL A 250 23.92 8.28 -21.56
CA VAL A 250 24.79 9.36 -22.06
C VAL A 250 25.10 10.40 -20.98
N GLU A 251 24.13 10.72 -20.13
CA GLU A 251 24.30 11.65 -19.02
C GLU A 251 25.20 11.07 -17.93
N CYS A 252 25.12 9.76 -17.67
CA CYS A 252 25.93 9.10 -16.64
C CYS A 252 27.40 9.00 -17.07
N VAL A 253 27.64 8.63 -18.33
CA VAL A 253 29.01 8.55 -18.87
C VAL A 253 29.68 9.93 -18.88
N LYS A 254 28.93 11.01 -19.14
CA LYS A 254 29.48 12.38 -19.09
C LYS A 254 29.88 12.82 -17.69
N VAL A 255 29.17 12.37 -16.66
CA VAL A 255 29.48 12.71 -15.27
C VAL A 255 30.76 12.01 -14.82
N GLU A 256 30.94 10.73 -15.15
CA GLU A 256 32.17 9.98 -14.83
C GLU A 256 33.43 10.64 -15.44
N VAL A 257 33.35 11.11 -16.69
CA VAL A 257 34.49 11.78 -17.35
C VAL A 257 34.82 13.14 -16.72
N ALA A 258 33.84 13.84 -16.14
CA ALA A 258 34.05 15.13 -15.48
C ALA A 258 34.64 14.98 -14.07
N GLU A 259 34.27 13.93 -13.33
CA GLU A 259 34.82 13.64 -12.00
C GLU A 259 36.27 13.14 -12.07
N ASP A 260 36.63 12.34 -13.08
CA ASP A 260 38.03 11.91 -13.31
C ASP A 260 38.95 13.07 -13.72
N GLN A 261 38.43 14.11 -14.40
CA GLN A 261 39.21 15.30 -14.78
C GLN A 261 39.41 16.30 -13.63
N ALA A 262 38.59 16.24 -12.58
CA ALA A 262 38.72 17.10 -11.41
C ALA A 262 39.73 16.58 -10.37
N CYS A 263 40.19 15.33 -10.52
CA CYS A 263 41.19 14.70 -9.65
C CYS A 263 42.62 14.74 -10.23
N CYS A 264 42.83 15.41 -11.37
CA CYS A 264 44.15 15.62 -11.98
C CYS A 264 44.63 17.07 -11.81
#